data_AF-A0A8T0IIR8-F1
#
_entry.id   AF-A0A8T0IIR8-F1
#
_cell.length_a   1.000
_cell.length_b   1.000
_cell.length_c   1.000
_cell.angle_alpha   90.00
_cell.angle_beta   90.00
_cell.angle_gamma   90.00
#
_symmetry.space_group_name_H-M   'P 1'
#
loop_
_entity.id
_entity.type
_entity.pdbx_description
1 polymer ?
#
loop_
_entity_poly.entity_id
_entity_poly.type
_entity_poly.pdbx_seq_one_letter_code
_entity_poly.pdbx_strand_id
1 'polypeptide(L)'
;MQGKIPVEEARKAIHLVDSKGLVMKARFESLQEFKRPWAHDHPPAHDLLSAVKALKPTVLIGTSGKGGTFTKEVLEEISSYHNKPVIMALSNPTSQSECTAEEAYKYTKVCHESFFTCCCIDFSIFHLGSQASKLSRMNEYLTSNHKSVRCFKPDIRIDLLKITEV
;
A
#
# COMPACT_ATOMS: atom_id res chain seq x y z
N MET A 1 -14.65 -5.13 17.43
CA MET A 1 -14.62 -6.34 16.58
C MET A 1 -14.91 -5.89 15.16
N GLN A 2 -13.91 -5.86 14.28
CA GLN A 2 -14.11 -5.47 12.87
C GLN A 2 -14.77 -6.62 12.10
N GLY A 3 -15.76 -6.27 11.25
CA GLY A 3 -16.36 -7.06 10.16
C GLY A 3 -16.76 -8.51 10.43
N LYS A 4 -18.06 -8.81 10.56
CA LYS A 4 -18.63 -10.18 10.55
C LYS A 4 -18.58 -10.82 9.14
N ILE A 5 -17.51 -10.62 8.37
CA ILE A 5 -17.38 -11.15 7.01
C ILE A 5 -16.51 -12.43 7.02
N PRO A 6 -16.86 -13.46 6.23
CA PRO A 6 -16.01 -14.63 6.05
C PRO A 6 -14.64 -14.24 5.47
N VAL A 7 -13.59 -15.00 5.83
CA VAL A 7 -12.21 -14.74 5.35
C VAL A 7 -12.14 -14.71 3.82
N GLU A 8 -12.82 -15.64 3.14
CA GLU A 8 -12.84 -15.67 1.67
C GLU A 8 -13.45 -14.41 1.04
N GLU A 9 -14.41 -13.79 1.72
CA GLU A 9 -15.00 -12.52 1.27
C GLU A 9 -14.01 -11.37 1.46
N ALA A 10 -13.30 -11.34 2.59
CA ALA A 10 -12.26 -10.34 2.84
C ALA A 10 -11.12 -10.43 1.82
N ARG A 11 -10.76 -11.65 1.35
CA ARG A 11 -9.69 -11.85 0.37
C ARG A 11 -9.97 -11.21 -0.98
N LYS A 12 -11.24 -11.07 -1.39
CA LYS A 12 -11.62 -10.47 -2.68
C LYS A 12 -11.19 -9.01 -2.83
N ALA A 13 -10.98 -8.32 -1.71
CA ALA A 13 -10.50 -6.95 -1.67
C ALA A 13 -8.97 -6.84 -1.58
N ILE A 14 -8.24 -7.96 -1.57
CA ILE A 14 -6.79 -7.97 -1.41
C ILE A 14 -6.15 -8.59 -2.65
N HIS A 15 -5.27 -7.81 -3.27
CA HIS A 15 -4.54 -8.14 -4.48
C HIS A 15 -3.05 -8.14 -4.21
N LEU A 16 -2.33 -9.09 -4.79
CA LEU A 16 -0.88 -9.21 -4.64
C LEU A 16 -0.17 -8.92 -5.95
N VAL A 17 0.96 -8.24 -5.88
CA VAL A 17 1.91 -8.10 -7.00
C VAL A 17 3.22 -8.74 -6.58
N ASP A 18 3.75 -9.62 -7.43
CA ASP A 18 5.09 -10.18 -7.26
C ASP A 18 6.01 -9.80 -8.42
N SER A 19 7.20 -10.41 -8.46
CA SER A 19 8.20 -10.15 -9.50
C SER A 19 7.73 -10.43 -10.93
N LYS A 20 6.64 -11.18 -11.12
CA LYS A 20 6.04 -11.49 -12.43
C LYS A 20 4.75 -10.68 -12.68
N GLY A 21 4.44 -9.70 -11.84
CA GLY A 21 3.25 -8.86 -11.94
C GLY A 21 2.10 -9.30 -11.04
N LEU A 22 0.88 -8.93 -11.41
CA LEU A 22 -0.34 -9.19 -10.64
C LEU A 22 -0.60 -10.70 -10.48
N VAL A 23 -0.86 -11.12 -9.24
CA VAL A 23 -1.27 -12.49 -8.90
C VAL A 23 -2.72 -12.69 -9.34
N MET A 24 -2.92 -13.63 -10.27
CA MET A 24 -4.20 -13.86 -10.94
C MET A 24 -4.45 -15.35 -11.21
N LYS A 25 -5.72 -15.74 -11.39
CA LYS A 25 -6.10 -17.14 -11.70
C LYS A 25 -5.40 -17.68 -12.94
N ALA A 26 -5.16 -16.85 -13.95
CA ALA A 26 -4.42 -17.26 -15.15
C ALA A 26 -3.00 -17.79 -14.85
N ARG A 27 -2.43 -17.44 -13.68
CA ARG A 27 -1.11 -17.88 -13.23
C ARG A 27 -1.16 -18.99 -12.18
N PHE A 28 -2.34 -19.54 -11.85
CA PHE A 28 -2.57 -20.40 -10.68
C PHE A 28 -1.57 -21.55 -10.52
N GLU A 29 -1.30 -22.29 -11.60
CA GLU A 29 -0.35 -23.42 -11.60
C GLU A 29 1.10 -23.01 -11.28
N SER A 30 1.49 -21.79 -11.66
CA SER A 30 2.84 -21.25 -11.43
C SER A 30 3.02 -20.58 -10.08
N LEU A 31 1.94 -20.42 -9.30
CA LEU A 31 1.96 -19.73 -8.01
C LEU A 31 2.28 -20.71 -6.87
N GLN A 32 3.13 -20.24 -5.95
CA GLN A 32 3.34 -20.87 -4.65
C GLN A 32 2.01 -20.98 -3.89
N GLU A 33 1.84 -22.05 -3.11
CA GLU A 33 0.56 -22.41 -2.48
C GLU A 33 -0.05 -21.26 -1.68
N PHE A 34 0.75 -20.53 -0.91
CA PHE A 34 0.28 -19.41 -0.08
C PHE A 34 -0.19 -18.17 -0.88
N LYS A 35 0.20 -18.05 -2.17
CA LYS A 35 -0.26 -16.98 -3.07
C LYS A 35 -1.61 -17.31 -3.72
N ARG A 36 -1.97 -18.60 -3.81
CA ARG A 36 -3.17 -19.08 -4.52
C ARG A 36 -4.50 -18.51 -4.00
N PRO A 37 -4.71 -18.31 -2.68
CA PRO A 37 -5.95 -17.70 -2.19
C PRO A 37 -6.18 -16.26 -2.63
N TRP A 38 -5.14 -15.59 -3.15
CA TRP A 38 -5.18 -14.21 -3.64
C TRP A 38 -5.20 -14.13 -5.17
N ALA A 39 -5.22 -15.29 -5.84
CA ALA A 39 -5.31 -15.38 -7.29
C ALA A 39 -6.77 -15.16 -7.71
N HIS A 40 -7.11 -13.89 -7.91
CA HIS A 40 -8.42 -13.46 -8.40
C HIS A 40 -8.46 -13.44 -9.94
N ASP A 41 -9.66 -13.32 -10.50
CA ASP A 41 -9.83 -13.19 -11.94
C ASP A 41 -9.70 -11.73 -12.36
N HIS A 42 -8.65 -11.40 -13.12
CA HIS A 42 -8.35 -10.05 -13.59
C HIS A 42 -7.58 -10.08 -14.92
N PRO A 43 -7.65 -8.99 -15.71
CA PRO A 43 -6.74 -8.79 -16.83
C PRO A 43 -5.27 -8.84 -16.39
N PRO A 44 -4.36 -9.36 -17.22
CA PRO A 44 -2.94 -9.42 -16.91
C PRO A 44 -2.36 -8.02 -16.72
N ALA A 45 -1.65 -7.82 -15.61
CA ALA A 45 -0.84 -6.63 -15.36
C ALA A 45 0.58 -7.08 -14.99
N HIS A 46 1.56 -6.66 -15.80
CA HIS A 46 2.94 -7.14 -15.70
C HIS A 46 3.81 -6.32 -14.75
N ASP A 47 3.37 -5.10 -14.42
CA ASP A 47 4.07 -4.19 -13.51
C ASP A 47 3.10 -3.53 -12.52
N LEU A 48 3.68 -2.86 -11.51
CA LEU A 48 2.92 -2.22 -10.45
C LEU A 48 2.00 -1.11 -10.98
N LEU A 49 2.47 -0.30 -11.94
CA LEU A 49 1.70 0.81 -12.48
C LEU A 49 0.44 0.30 -13.22
N SER A 50 0.60 -0.74 -14.02
CA SER A 50 -0.50 -1.42 -14.72
C SER A 50 -1.49 -2.03 -13.74
N ALA A 51 -0.99 -2.61 -12.63
CA ALA A 51 -1.85 -3.15 -11.58
C ALA A 51 -2.64 -2.03 -10.87
N VAL A 52 -2.01 -0.89 -10.57
CA VAL A 52 -2.68 0.29 -9.98
C VAL A 52 -3.75 0.85 -10.92
N LYS A 53 -3.46 0.92 -12.23
CA LYS A 53 -4.45 1.36 -13.24
C LYS A 53 -5.65 0.43 -13.35
N ALA A 54 -5.40 -0.88 -13.29
CA ALA A 54 -6.45 -1.89 -13.39
C ALA A 54 -7.32 -1.97 -12.14
N LEU A 55 -6.70 -1.91 -10.95
CA LEU A 55 -7.38 -2.15 -9.67
C LEU A 55 -7.85 -0.87 -8.98
N LYS A 56 -7.23 0.27 -9.28
CA LYS A 56 -7.49 1.58 -8.65
C LYS A 56 -7.51 1.49 -7.11
N PRO A 57 -6.47 0.91 -6.49
CA PRO A 57 -6.46 0.62 -5.06
C PRO A 57 -6.56 1.91 -4.23
N THR A 58 -7.25 1.84 -3.09
CA THR A 58 -7.24 2.94 -2.10
C THR A 58 -6.05 2.81 -1.14
N VAL A 59 -5.53 1.60 -0.96
CA VAL A 59 -4.42 1.29 -0.06
C VAL A 59 -3.30 0.58 -0.82
N LEU A 60 -2.10 1.12 -0.73
CA LEU A 60 -0.89 0.59 -1.34
C LEU A 60 0.13 0.23 -0.25
N ILE A 61 0.52 -1.05 -0.18
CA ILE A 61 1.47 -1.56 0.81
C ILE A 61 2.66 -2.22 0.13
N GLY A 62 3.86 -1.70 0.45
CA GLY A 62 5.13 -2.20 -0.01
C GLY A 62 5.76 -3.09 1.05
N THR A 63 6.03 -4.34 0.68
CA THR A 63 6.77 -5.32 1.49
C THR A 63 7.73 -6.13 0.60
N SER A 64 8.33 -5.47 -0.39
CA SER A 64 9.12 -6.13 -1.45
C SER A 64 10.60 -6.30 -1.11
N GLY A 65 11.18 -5.50 -0.22
CA GLY A 65 12.63 -5.37 -0.07
C GLY A 65 13.31 -4.63 -1.24
N LYS A 66 12.52 -4.12 -2.21
CA LYS A 66 13.03 -3.44 -3.39
C LYS A 66 12.70 -1.94 -3.34
N GLY A 67 13.75 -1.16 -3.11
CA GLY A 67 13.68 0.29 -3.02
C GLY A 67 13.22 0.95 -4.32
N GLY A 68 12.51 2.08 -4.19
CA GLY A 68 12.09 2.90 -5.32
C GLY A 68 11.01 2.27 -6.20
N THR A 69 10.27 1.27 -5.71
CA THR A 69 9.17 0.65 -6.47
C THR A 69 7.91 1.50 -6.51
N PHE A 70 7.68 2.39 -5.53
CA PHE A 70 6.63 3.40 -5.57
C PHE A 70 7.15 4.62 -6.34
N THR A 71 7.22 4.49 -7.66
CA THR A 71 7.68 5.56 -8.54
C THR A 71 6.72 6.75 -8.50
N LYS A 72 7.18 7.90 -9.01
CA LYS A 72 6.35 9.09 -9.19
C LYS A 72 5.04 8.76 -9.90
N GLU A 73 5.11 7.99 -11.00
CA GLU A 73 3.95 7.63 -11.81
C GLU A 73 2.95 6.81 -10.99
N VAL A 74 3.43 5.86 -10.18
CA VAL A 74 2.56 5.05 -9.31
C VAL A 74 1.86 5.92 -8.27
N LEU A 75 2.59 6.84 -7.64
CA LEU A 75 2.06 7.74 -6.61
C LEU A 75 1.07 8.77 -7.18
N GLU A 76 1.36 9.35 -8.33
CA GLU A 76 0.45 10.26 -9.03
C GLU A 76 -0.80 9.52 -9.51
N GLU A 77 -0.65 8.30 -10.02
CA GLU A 77 -1.75 7.47 -10.51
C GLU A 77 -2.74 7.12 -9.39
N ILE A 78 -2.26 6.60 -8.24
CA ILE A 78 -3.15 6.29 -7.11
C ILE A 78 -3.81 7.56 -6.55
N SER A 79 -3.08 8.68 -6.53
CA SER A 79 -3.61 9.97 -6.10
C SER A 79 -4.60 10.59 -7.09
N SER A 80 -4.64 10.12 -8.35
CA SER A 80 -5.63 10.56 -9.34
C SER A 80 -7.01 9.94 -9.09
N TYR A 81 -7.03 8.75 -8.48
CA TYR A 81 -8.27 8.02 -8.18
C TYR A 81 -8.85 8.36 -6.82
N HIS A 82 -8.00 8.65 -5.84
CA HIS A 82 -8.39 8.84 -4.45
C HIS A 82 -7.83 10.14 -3.89
N ASN A 83 -8.67 10.93 -3.23
CA ASN A 83 -8.25 12.15 -2.55
C ASN A 83 -7.38 11.88 -1.30
N LYS A 84 -7.51 10.69 -0.71
CA LYS A 84 -6.82 10.26 0.51
C LYS A 84 -6.28 8.83 0.37
N PRO A 85 -5.32 8.58 -0.52
CA PRO A 85 -4.73 7.26 -0.65
C PRO A 85 -3.94 6.93 0.63
N VAL A 86 -3.94 5.65 1.01
CA VAL A 86 -3.10 5.15 2.11
C VAL A 86 -1.88 4.50 1.49
N ILE A 87 -0.69 4.97 1.84
CA ILE A 87 0.57 4.47 1.29
C ILE A 87 1.46 4.00 2.44
N MET A 88 1.89 2.75 2.37
CA MET A 88 2.72 2.11 3.39
C MET A 88 4.01 1.57 2.77
N ALA A 89 5.14 2.26 2.93
CA ALA A 89 6.45 1.80 2.46
C ALA A 89 7.20 1.10 3.62
N LEU A 90 7.16 -0.22 3.68
CA LEU A 90 7.55 -0.99 4.86
C LEU A 90 8.89 -1.72 4.74
N SER A 91 9.51 -1.74 3.56
CA SER A 91 10.78 -2.44 3.32
C SER A 91 11.94 -1.77 4.06
N ASN A 92 12.82 -2.58 4.67
CA ASN A 92 13.98 -2.14 5.45
C ASN A 92 15.29 -2.72 4.89
N PRO A 93 16.44 -2.04 5.05
CA PRO A 93 16.64 -0.69 5.65
C PRO A 93 16.08 0.44 4.76
N THR A 94 16.22 1.71 5.16
CA THR A 94 15.67 2.87 4.42
C THR A 94 16.00 2.88 2.92
N SER A 95 17.19 2.40 2.54
CA SER A 95 17.60 2.28 1.14
C SER A 95 16.78 1.27 0.32
N GLN A 96 16.03 0.38 0.97
CA GLN A 96 15.10 -0.57 0.36
C GLN A 96 13.64 -0.12 0.45
N SER A 97 13.35 1.03 1.06
CA SER A 97 11.98 1.53 1.16
C SER A 97 11.42 1.85 -0.22
N GLU A 98 10.15 1.52 -0.44
CA GLU A 98 9.51 1.65 -1.75
C GLU A 98 9.45 3.08 -2.27
N CYS A 99 9.35 4.06 -1.36
CA CYS A 99 9.56 5.48 -1.61
C CYS A 99 9.93 6.18 -0.29
N THR A 100 10.55 7.34 -0.40
CA THR A 100 10.73 8.25 0.74
C THR A 100 9.42 8.95 1.12
N ALA A 101 9.34 9.47 2.34
CA ALA A 101 8.21 10.33 2.73
C ALA A 101 8.09 11.56 1.83
N GLU A 102 9.22 12.19 1.48
CA GLU A 102 9.23 13.37 0.63
C GLU A 102 8.59 13.08 -0.73
N GLU A 103 8.98 11.98 -1.38
CA GLU A 103 8.39 11.54 -2.65
C GLU A 103 6.89 11.25 -2.50
N ALA A 104 6.49 10.53 -1.45
CA ALA A 104 5.09 10.24 -1.19
C ALA A 104 4.25 11.52 -1.08
N TYR A 105 4.68 12.50 -0.28
CA TYR A 105 3.95 13.76 -0.12
C TYR A 105 4.03 14.68 -1.34
N LYS A 106 5.14 14.65 -2.08
CA LYS A 106 5.33 15.50 -3.27
C LYS A 106 4.49 15.02 -4.45
N TYR A 107 4.37 13.72 -4.63
CA TYR A 107 3.72 13.11 -5.81
C TYR A 107 2.27 12.70 -5.55
N THR A 108 1.84 12.61 -4.29
CA THR A 108 0.41 12.54 -3.98
C THR A 108 -0.15 13.94 -3.73
N LYS A 109 -1.32 14.24 -4.28
CA LYS A 109 -2.01 15.53 -4.07
C LYS A 109 -2.58 15.57 -2.65
N VAL A 110 -1.74 15.77 -1.64
CA VAL A 110 -2.18 15.70 -0.24
C VAL A 110 -2.67 17.07 0.25
N CYS A 111 -3.97 17.20 0.39
CA CYS A 111 -4.56 18.17 1.32
C CYS A 111 -4.69 17.49 2.70
N HIS A 112 -3.72 17.69 3.58
CA HIS A 112 -3.77 17.49 5.06
C HIS A 112 -4.21 16.14 5.68
N GLU A 113 -4.77 15.17 4.93
CA GLU A 113 -5.47 14.02 5.52
C GLU A 113 -5.13 12.65 4.89
N SER A 114 -4.16 12.58 3.96
CA SER A 114 -3.66 11.29 3.46
C SER A 114 -2.77 10.62 4.50
N PHE A 115 -2.98 9.33 4.76
CA PHE A 115 -2.21 8.58 5.75
C PHE A 115 -1.01 7.91 5.07
N PHE A 116 0.18 8.45 5.32
CA PHE A 116 1.44 7.83 4.94
C PHE A 116 2.14 7.25 6.15
N THR A 117 2.57 6.00 6.06
CA THR A 117 3.42 5.37 7.06
C THR A 117 4.61 4.72 6.38
N CYS A 118 5.79 4.99 6.90
CA CYS A 118 7.03 4.35 6.45
C CYS A 118 7.65 3.64 7.65
N CYS A 119 8.18 2.44 7.43
CA CYS A 119 8.88 1.72 8.49
C CYS A 119 10.21 2.40 8.88
N CYS A 120 10.82 3.14 7.94
CA CYS A 120 12.23 3.52 8.00
C CYS A 120 12.52 4.96 8.46
N ILE A 121 11.50 5.74 8.82
CA ILE A 121 11.68 7.17 9.11
C ILE A 121 11.55 7.38 10.62
N ASP A 122 12.66 7.71 11.27
CA ASP A 122 12.63 8.34 12.60
C ASP A 122 11.90 9.67 12.50
N PHE A 123 11.10 10.00 13.52
CA PHE A 123 10.22 11.18 13.65
C PHE A 123 10.86 12.48 13.13
N SER A 124 10.84 12.65 11.82
CA SER A 124 11.24 13.87 11.16
C SER A 124 9.95 14.56 10.77
N ILE A 125 9.66 15.68 11.41
CA ILE A 125 8.65 16.61 10.91
C ILE A 125 9.20 17.11 9.57
N PHE A 126 8.66 16.58 8.48
CA PHE A 126 9.04 17.07 7.16
C PHE A 126 8.26 18.36 6.88
N HIS A 127 8.99 19.39 6.45
CA HIS A 127 8.42 20.68 6.07
C HIS A 127 8.36 20.74 4.54
N LEU A 128 7.18 20.55 3.95
CA LEU A 128 6.94 20.85 2.54
C LEU A 128 6.46 22.30 2.44
N GLY A 129 7.38 23.22 2.12
CA GLY A 129 7.07 24.65 2.10
C GLY A 129 6.71 25.17 3.51
N SER A 130 5.57 25.84 3.66
CA SER A 130 5.10 26.40 4.95
C SER A 130 4.33 25.40 5.84
N GLN A 131 4.26 24.13 5.45
CA GLN A 131 3.36 23.14 6.05
C GLN A 131 4.14 22.02 6.75
N ALA A 132 3.72 21.64 7.97
CA ALA A 132 4.29 20.54 8.73
C ALA A 132 3.35 19.31 8.71
N SER A 133 3.83 18.18 8.21
CA SER A 133 3.10 16.90 8.20
C SER A 133 3.70 15.90 9.20
N LYS A 134 2.85 15.26 10.00
CA LYS A 134 3.28 14.32 11.06
C LYS A 134 3.36 12.90 10.51
N LEU A 135 4.58 12.39 10.38
CA LEU A 135 4.86 10.98 10.08
C LEU A 135 4.70 10.13 11.33
N SER A 136 4.31 8.86 11.15
CA SER A 136 4.21 7.90 12.23
C SER A 136 4.90 6.58 11.87
N ARG A 137 5.58 5.97 12.85
CA ARG A 137 6.32 4.71 12.71
C ARG A 137 5.45 3.52 13.12
N MET A 138 5.48 2.44 12.34
CA MET A 138 4.63 1.26 12.61
C MET A 138 5.02 0.53 13.92
N ASN A 139 6.31 0.50 14.29
CA ASN A 139 6.79 -0.14 15.52
C ASN A 139 6.30 0.53 16.82
N GLU A 140 5.94 1.81 16.79
CA GLU A 140 5.40 2.51 17.97
C GLU A 140 3.92 2.18 18.21
N TYR A 141 3.16 1.82 17.16
CA TYR A 141 1.76 1.41 17.32
C TYR A 141 1.59 0.00 17.90
N LEU A 142 2.57 -0.89 17.72
CA LEU A 142 2.49 -2.26 18.24
C LEU A 142 2.91 -2.38 19.71
N THR A 143 3.66 -1.41 20.22
CA THR A 143 4.19 -1.41 21.59
C THR A 143 3.46 -0.44 22.53
N SER A 144 2.78 0.59 21.99
CA SER A 144 1.96 1.49 22.79
C SER A 144 0.52 0.99 22.89
N ASN A 145 0.08 0.67 24.12
CA ASN A 145 -1.28 0.26 24.46
C ASN A 145 -2.34 1.37 24.30
N HIS A 146 -2.14 2.36 23.44
CA HIS A 146 -3.07 3.48 23.30
C HIS A 146 -3.25 3.97 21.86
N LYS A 147 -4.54 4.09 21.52
CA LYS A 147 -5.18 4.79 20.39
C LYS A 147 -5.40 3.93 19.15
N SER A 148 -6.61 3.37 19.14
CA SER A 148 -7.44 3.02 17.99
C SER A 148 -6.86 3.42 16.64
N VAL A 149 -6.47 2.41 15.85
CA VAL A 149 -6.64 2.48 14.39
C VAL A 149 -8.11 2.82 14.19
N ARG A 150 -8.42 4.07 13.84
CA ARG A 150 -9.78 4.43 13.46
C ARG A 150 -10.09 3.55 12.26
N CYS A 151 -10.99 2.58 12.49
CA CYS A 151 -11.55 1.76 11.42
C CYS A 151 -12.01 2.74 10.35
N PHE A 152 -11.40 2.64 9.18
CA PHE A 152 -11.89 3.32 7.98
C PHE A 152 -13.39 3.04 7.86
N LYS A 153 -14.16 4.06 7.47
CA LYS A 153 -15.61 3.97 7.34
C LYS A 153 -16.00 2.68 6.60
N PRO A 154 -17.11 2.02 6.98
CA PRO A 154 -17.51 0.72 6.42
C PRO A 154 -17.69 0.71 4.90
N ASP A 155 -17.82 1.88 4.27
CA ASP A 155 -17.99 2.04 2.82
C ASP A 155 -16.67 2.23 2.05
N ILE A 156 -15.51 2.21 2.72
CA ILE A 156 -14.21 2.26 2.05
C ILE A 156 -13.89 0.85 1.57
N ARG A 157 -14.01 0.63 0.26
CA ARG A 157 -13.50 -0.56 -0.41
C ARG A 157 -11.97 -0.55 -0.26
N ILE A 158 -11.46 -1.31 0.70
CA ILE A 158 -10.03 -1.47 0.91
C ILE A 158 -9.56 -2.45 -0.15
N ASP A 159 -9.35 -1.96 -1.37
CA ASP A 159 -8.65 -2.70 -2.42
C ASP A 159 -7.16 -2.56 -2.11
N LEU A 160 -6.63 -3.54 -1.38
CA LEU A 160 -5.27 -3.57 -0.88
C LEU A 160 -4.34 -4.16 -1.94
N LEU A 161 -3.36 -3.40 -2.41
CA LEU A 161 -2.29 -3.92 -3.23
C LEU A 161 -1.04 -4.16 -2.37
N LYS A 162 -0.71 -5.43 -2.11
CA LYS A 162 0.51 -5.82 -1.39
C LYS A 162 1.57 -6.31 -2.36
N ILE A 163 2.76 -5.71 -2.28
CA ILE A 163 3.91 -6.18 -3.05
C ILE A 163 4.68 -7.20 -2.23
N THR A 164 4.79 -8.43 -2.73
CA THR A 164 5.58 -9.49 -2.10
C THR A 164 6.65 -9.95 -3.08
N GLU A 165 7.92 -9.71 -2.78
CA GLU A 165 8.99 -10.50 -3.39
C GLU A 165 9.08 -11.83 -2.65
N VAL A 166 8.80 -12.91 -3.38
CA VAL A 166 9.38 -14.25 -3.18
C VAL A 166 9.57 -14.84 -4.56
#